data_AF-A0A9B2JSP7-F1
#
_entry.id   AF-A0A9B2JSP7-F1
#
_cell.length_a   1.000
_cell.length_b   1.000
_cell.length_c   1.000
_cell.angle_alpha   90.00
_cell.angle_beta   90.00
_cell.angle_gamma   90.00
#
_symmetry.space_group_name_H-M   'P 1'
#
loop_
_entity.id
_entity.type
_entity.pdbx_description
1 polymer ?
#
loop_
_entity_poly.entity_id
_entity_poly.type
_entity_poly.pdbx_seq_one_letter_code
_entity_poly.pdbx_strand_id
1 'polypeptide(L)'
;MNATESEKRIFNFLQLQNCCLRCCFRFVGWRTLDCYEDPIKYAKDAGYIKAEDTSFNDEIPCITCLGILQNKTQEQVIGKIQVEVDKQNYDSGTFICALTIPVCISVRERFLHIQCATQLNLSEDALLDFKVKLQSVKDVWKWIMTPKLELAIKKQVDSMTPSPFLIEIILTYKFNEKECETLLLCKGTNNTGNKRKRKYNENRFSRKSIETLMTKIIDKEFFQYFKAVSFDTSDSINVENIICSHSSIFIGGRYNKLSRELSQTPWFINGEKKMQTSVQDILCNPIAEVTKAQSIKFLSSGREDVDVRNIYSGRPFAVELVNPRMTKITEELLSNLVNKINQSSKQVQITSNLKVLSKYDLKRLKEGENIKTKFYRALCVCRNASKNVLSLEKLNDLKRVKIIQKTPVRVLHRRPLSPRERLIYEMRARWVEPQELKKLDINTEDASMFFVLDIKTQAGTYVKEFVHGDFGRTKPSLCDILNVEIDIVALDVTGINLNWP
;
A
#
# COMPACT_ATOMS: atom_id res chain seq x y z
N MET A 1 -38.22 -28.68 0.82
CA MET A 1 -37.62 -29.92 1.36
C MET A 1 -37.95 -29.96 2.84
N ASN A 2 -38.40 -31.11 3.36
CA ASN A 2 -38.70 -31.23 4.78
C ASN A 2 -37.41 -31.50 5.57
N ALA A 3 -37.26 -30.86 6.73
CA ALA A 3 -36.15 -31.10 7.63
C ALA A 3 -36.14 -32.55 8.15
N THR A 4 -34.97 -33.17 8.18
CA THR A 4 -34.77 -34.49 8.80
C THR A 4 -34.89 -34.42 10.32
N GLU A 5 -35.16 -35.57 10.95
CA GLU A 5 -35.30 -35.63 12.41
C GLU A 5 -34.02 -35.24 13.16
N SER A 6 -32.85 -35.62 12.63
CA SER A 6 -31.55 -35.23 13.20
C SER A 6 -31.33 -33.72 13.14
N GLU A 7 -31.65 -33.09 12.01
CA GLU A 7 -31.54 -31.64 11.84
C GLU A 7 -32.49 -30.89 12.78
N LYS A 8 -33.72 -31.39 12.98
CA LYS A 8 -34.68 -30.82 13.93
C LYS A 8 -34.18 -30.89 15.37
N ARG A 9 -33.59 -32.02 15.78
CA ARG A 9 -33.00 -32.17 17.13
C ARG A 9 -31.89 -31.15 17.38
N ILE A 10 -30.99 -30.97 16.41
CA ILE A 10 -29.91 -29.98 16.49
C ILE A 10 -30.47 -28.56 16.52
N PHE A 11 -31.41 -28.24 15.62
CA PHE A 11 -32.05 -26.93 15.55
C PHE A 11 -32.73 -26.56 16.87
N ASN A 12 -33.52 -27.47 17.44
CA ASN A 12 -34.22 -27.27 18.70
C ASN A 12 -33.25 -27.09 19.88
N PHE A 13 -32.16 -27.87 19.92
CA PHE A 13 -31.10 -27.68 20.91
C PHE A 13 -30.52 -26.26 20.83
N LEU A 14 -30.17 -25.78 19.63
CA LEU A 14 -29.58 -24.45 19.44
C LEU A 14 -30.55 -23.33 19.81
N GLN A 15 -31.83 -23.49 19.48
CA GLN A 15 -32.89 -22.54 19.87
C GLN A 15 -33.01 -22.45 21.41
N LEU A 16 -32.96 -23.58 22.11
CA LEU A 16 -32.95 -23.61 23.59
C LEU A 16 -31.71 -22.93 24.19
N GLN A 17 -30.59 -22.89 23.47
CA GLN A 17 -29.39 -22.15 23.88
C GLN A 17 -29.44 -20.65 23.50
N ASN A 18 -30.57 -20.13 23.01
CA ASN A 18 -30.72 -18.75 22.54
C ASN A 18 -29.86 -18.43 21.29
N CYS A 19 -29.75 -19.39 20.36
CA CYS A 19 -29.22 -19.12 19.01
C CYS A 19 -30.28 -18.42 18.15
N CYS A 20 -29.86 -17.43 17.37
CA CYS A 20 -30.75 -16.87 16.35
C CYS A 20 -31.01 -17.89 15.22
N LEU A 21 -32.15 -17.80 14.53
CA LEU A 21 -32.51 -18.74 13.45
C LEU A 21 -31.42 -18.87 12.38
N ARG A 22 -30.78 -17.76 12.00
CA ARG A 22 -29.66 -17.79 11.04
C ARG A 22 -28.47 -18.58 11.58
N CYS A 23 -28.16 -18.49 12.87
CA CYS A 23 -27.18 -19.37 13.49
C CYS A 23 -27.67 -20.82 13.52
N CYS A 24 -28.93 -21.09 13.85
CA CYS A 24 -29.47 -22.45 13.80
C CYS A 24 -29.28 -23.09 12.42
N PHE A 25 -29.65 -22.38 11.34
CA PHE A 25 -29.45 -22.85 9.96
C PHE A 25 -27.97 -23.03 9.59
N ARG A 26 -27.08 -22.14 10.07
CA ARG A 26 -25.63 -22.27 9.88
C ARG A 26 -25.08 -23.56 10.45
N PHE A 27 -25.49 -23.93 11.66
CA PHE A 27 -25.05 -25.16 12.32
C PHE A 27 -25.66 -26.39 11.66
N VAL A 28 -26.95 -26.35 11.33
CA VAL A 28 -27.61 -27.44 10.60
C VAL A 28 -26.96 -27.67 9.22
N GLY A 29 -26.38 -26.63 8.62
CA GLY A 29 -25.60 -26.72 7.39
C GLY A 29 -26.35 -26.31 6.13
N TRP A 30 -27.45 -25.57 6.28
CA TRP A 30 -28.18 -25.03 5.13
C TRP A 30 -27.33 -24.03 4.37
N ARG A 31 -27.37 -24.11 3.03
CA ARG A 31 -26.63 -23.21 2.13
C ARG A 31 -27.54 -22.36 1.25
N THR A 32 -28.84 -22.62 1.27
CA THR A 32 -29.83 -21.87 0.48
C THR A 32 -29.95 -20.45 1.03
N LEU A 33 -29.89 -19.44 0.15
CA LEU A 33 -30.00 -18.02 0.54
C LEU A 33 -31.32 -17.71 1.26
N ASP A 34 -32.43 -18.30 0.81
CA ASP A 34 -33.78 -18.08 1.34
C ASP A 34 -33.87 -18.29 2.86
N CYS A 35 -33.15 -19.29 3.39
CA CYS A 35 -33.17 -19.57 4.84
C CYS A 35 -32.48 -18.49 5.67
N TYR A 36 -31.65 -17.66 5.05
CA TYR A 36 -30.97 -16.54 5.69
C TYR A 36 -31.65 -15.20 5.40
N GLU A 37 -32.35 -15.05 4.28
CA GLU A 37 -33.10 -13.85 3.97
C GLU A 37 -34.33 -13.71 4.88
N ASP A 38 -35.21 -14.71 4.87
CA ASP A 38 -36.40 -14.80 5.73
C ASP A 38 -36.37 -16.09 6.56
N PRO A 39 -35.59 -16.09 7.66
CA PRO A 39 -35.38 -17.30 8.44
C PRO A 39 -36.64 -17.79 9.15
N ILE A 40 -37.60 -16.90 9.45
CA ILE A 40 -38.85 -17.27 10.12
C ILE A 40 -39.74 -18.04 9.15
N LYS A 41 -39.96 -17.49 7.96
CA LYS A 41 -40.74 -18.17 6.92
C LYS A 41 -40.13 -19.52 6.56
N TYR A 42 -38.82 -19.56 6.33
CA TYR A 42 -38.14 -20.81 6.00
C TYR A 42 -38.24 -21.86 7.13
N ALA A 43 -38.11 -21.45 8.39
CA ALA A 43 -38.27 -22.37 9.52
C ALA A 43 -39.67 -22.98 9.59
N LYS A 44 -40.73 -22.21 9.28
CA LYS A 44 -42.11 -22.69 9.21
C LYS A 44 -42.29 -23.66 8.04
N ASP A 45 -41.86 -23.26 6.85
CA ASP A 45 -42.05 -24.04 5.61
C ASP A 45 -41.29 -25.39 5.66
N ALA A 46 -40.10 -25.41 6.27
CA ALA A 46 -39.30 -26.62 6.44
C ALA A 46 -39.73 -27.49 7.65
N GLY A 47 -40.68 -27.02 8.46
CA GLY A 47 -41.22 -27.74 9.62
C GLY A 47 -40.28 -27.81 10.82
N TYR A 48 -39.42 -26.80 11.01
CA TYR A 48 -38.61 -26.64 12.23
C TYR A 48 -39.41 -26.02 13.37
N ILE A 49 -40.31 -25.08 13.06
CA ILE A 49 -41.17 -24.40 14.03
C ILE A 49 -42.64 -24.52 13.63
N LYS A 50 -43.55 -24.45 14.61
CA LYS A 50 -45.00 -24.47 14.35
C LYS A 50 -45.46 -23.13 13.76
N ALA A 51 -46.54 -23.14 12.97
CA ALA A 51 -47.05 -21.94 12.30
C ALA A 51 -47.42 -20.78 13.26
N GLU A 52 -47.91 -21.14 14.44
CA GLU A 52 -48.36 -20.24 15.53
C GLU A 52 -47.21 -19.73 16.41
N ASP A 53 -46.02 -20.33 16.29
CA ASP A 53 -44.87 -19.99 17.11
C ASP A 53 -44.30 -18.63 16.65
N THR A 54 -44.47 -17.62 17.49
CA THR A 54 -43.95 -16.25 17.29
C THR A 54 -42.83 -15.92 18.27
N SER A 55 -42.32 -16.91 19.02
CA SER A 55 -41.38 -16.74 20.13
C SER A 55 -39.97 -16.25 19.74
N PHE A 56 -39.73 -15.90 18.48
CA PHE A 56 -38.41 -15.50 18.03
C PHE A 56 -38.15 -14.02 18.32
N ASN A 57 -37.43 -13.77 19.42
CA ASN A 57 -37.05 -12.43 19.82
C ASN A 57 -35.67 -12.05 19.29
N ASP A 58 -35.62 -11.22 18.24
CA ASP A 58 -34.37 -10.69 17.68
C ASP A 58 -33.74 -9.58 18.56
N GLU A 59 -34.37 -9.20 19.67
CA GLU A 59 -33.83 -8.24 20.64
C GLU A 59 -32.77 -8.83 21.57
N ILE A 60 -32.83 -10.14 21.82
CA ILE A 60 -31.85 -10.81 22.68
C ILE A 60 -30.64 -11.20 21.82
N PRO A 61 -29.41 -10.80 22.19
CA PRO A 61 -28.21 -11.18 21.47
C PRO A 61 -28.04 -12.70 21.37
N CYS A 62 -27.89 -13.18 20.14
CA CYS A 62 -27.61 -14.58 19.85
C CYS A 62 -26.36 -15.06 20.61
N ILE A 63 -26.47 -16.19 21.32
CA ILE A 63 -25.35 -16.73 22.10
C ILE A 63 -24.10 -16.97 21.24
N THR A 64 -24.24 -17.33 19.96
CA THR A 64 -23.10 -17.63 19.09
C THR A 64 -22.54 -16.39 18.40
N CYS A 65 -23.39 -15.64 17.70
CA CYS A 65 -22.94 -14.56 16.83
C CYS A 65 -23.02 -13.18 17.48
N LEU A 66 -23.51 -13.06 18.72
CA LEU A 66 -23.62 -11.81 19.46
C LEU A 66 -24.38 -10.70 18.69
N GLY A 67 -25.34 -11.09 17.86
CA GLY A 67 -26.11 -10.15 17.05
C GLY A 67 -25.56 -9.85 15.66
N ILE A 68 -24.39 -10.37 15.25
CA ILE A 68 -23.83 -10.13 13.91
C ILE A 68 -24.81 -10.48 12.78
N LEU A 69 -25.60 -11.55 12.96
CA LEU A 69 -26.59 -12.03 11.98
C LEU A 69 -28.03 -11.60 12.31
N GLN A 70 -28.24 -10.74 13.30
CA GLN A 70 -29.58 -10.25 13.68
C GLN A 70 -29.93 -8.96 12.94
N ASN A 71 -31.21 -8.69 12.70
CA ASN A 71 -31.67 -7.60 11.83
C ASN A 71 -31.24 -6.22 12.38
N LYS A 72 -31.38 -6.00 13.69
CA LYS A 72 -30.98 -4.75 14.35
C LYS A 72 -29.53 -4.34 14.04
N THR A 73 -28.60 -5.28 14.13
CA THR A 73 -27.18 -5.03 13.82
C THR A 73 -26.98 -4.79 12.32
N GLN A 74 -27.67 -5.55 11.47
CA GLN A 74 -27.57 -5.37 10.02
C GLN A 74 -28.00 -3.97 9.59
N GLU A 75 -29.12 -3.47 10.12
CA GLU A 75 -29.62 -2.12 9.87
C GLU A 75 -28.64 -1.05 10.35
N GLN A 76 -28.07 -1.21 11.55
CA GLN A 76 -27.03 -0.30 12.06
C GLN A 76 -25.79 -0.27 11.16
N VAL A 77 -25.34 -1.43 10.68
CA VAL A 77 -24.18 -1.52 9.78
C VAL A 77 -24.49 -0.85 8.44
N ILE A 78 -25.67 -1.11 7.85
CA ILE A 78 -26.10 -0.47 6.59
C ILE A 78 -26.12 1.05 6.76
N GLY A 79 -26.76 1.56 7.82
CA GLY A 79 -26.84 3.00 8.08
C GLY A 79 -25.47 3.65 8.24
N LYS A 80 -24.56 3.03 9.00
CA LYS A 80 -23.18 3.54 9.17
C LYS A 80 -22.38 3.49 7.87
N ILE A 81 -22.54 2.43 7.07
CA ILE A 81 -21.87 2.32 5.76
C ILE A 81 -22.36 3.41 4.82
N GLN A 82 -23.67 3.64 4.73
CA GLN A 82 -24.22 4.66 3.85
C GLN A 82 -23.67 6.05 4.18
N VAL A 83 -23.68 6.42 5.47
CA VAL A 83 -23.11 7.70 5.95
C VAL A 83 -21.64 7.84 5.59
N GLU A 84 -20.81 6.81 5.81
CA GLU A 84 -19.38 6.91 5.56
C GLU A 84 -19.05 6.87 4.06
N VAL A 85 -19.78 6.09 3.25
CA VAL A 85 -19.61 6.04 1.78
C VAL A 85 -19.95 7.39 1.16
N ASP A 86 -21.08 7.99 1.55
CA ASP A 86 -21.51 9.30 1.06
C ASP A 86 -20.53 10.40 1.45
N LYS A 87 -20.05 10.38 2.69
CA LYS A 87 -19.03 11.31 3.20
C LYS A 87 -17.71 11.23 2.43
N GLN A 88 -17.23 10.03 2.12
CA GLN A 88 -15.95 9.86 1.44
C GLN A 88 -16.03 10.12 -0.07
N ASN A 89 -17.20 9.88 -0.68
CA ASN A 89 -17.52 10.24 -2.05
C ASN A 89 -16.51 9.70 -3.10
N TYR A 90 -16.20 8.39 -3.01
CA TYR A 90 -15.41 7.68 -4.02
C TYR A 90 -16.21 7.47 -5.31
N ASP A 91 -15.60 7.75 -6.46
CA ASP A 91 -16.22 7.65 -7.79
C ASP A 91 -16.37 6.22 -8.35
N SER A 92 -15.96 5.21 -7.59
CA SER A 92 -16.03 3.79 -7.93
C SER A 92 -17.47 3.29 -8.10
N GLY A 93 -17.75 2.56 -9.18
CA GLY A 93 -19.06 1.94 -9.41
C GLY A 93 -19.25 0.60 -8.68
N THR A 94 -18.15 -0.02 -8.24
CA THR A 94 -18.14 -1.29 -7.53
C THR A 94 -17.53 -1.16 -6.14
N PHE A 95 -17.75 -2.14 -5.26
CA PHE A 95 -17.12 -2.22 -3.93
C PHE A 95 -16.81 -3.66 -3.51
N ILE A 96 -15.98 -3.80 -2.48
CA ILE A 96 -15.78 -5.06 -1.74
C ILE A 96 -15.87 -4.79 -0.24
N CYS A 97 -16.47 -5.72 0.51
CA CYS A 97 -16.54 -5.65 1.97
C CYS A 97 -15.55 -6.59 2.65
N ALA A 98 -14.81 -6.07 3.63
CA ALA A 98 -14.03 -6.87 4.56
C ALA A 98 -14.63 -6.80 5.97
N LEU A 99 -15.13 -7.93 6.46
CA LEU A 99 -15.70 -8.04 7.79
C LEU A 99 -14.68 -8.56 8.80
N THR A 100 -14.42 -7.74 9.83
CA THR A 100 -13.68 -8.09 11.02
C THR A 100 -14.65 -8.36 12.17
N ILE A 101 -14.59 -9.56 12.75
CA ILE A 101 -15.43 -9.98 13.89
C ILE A 101 -14.55 -10.36 15.10
N PRO A 102 -15.08 -10.29 16.33
CA PRO A 102 -14.38 -10.75 17.52
C PRO A 102 -13.99 -12.22 17.45
N VAL A 103 -12.86 -12.57 18.05
CA VAL A 103 -12.32 -13.93 18.01
C VAL A 103 -13.13 -14.87 18.89
N CYS A 104 -13.73 -14.35 19.97
CA CYS A 104 -14.60 -15.11 20.87
C CYS A 104 -15.80 -15.77 20.16
N ILE A 105 -16.24 -15.24 19.00
CA ILE A 105 -17.29 -15.87 18.19
C ILE A 105 -16.91 -17.30 17.81
N SER A 106 -15.65 -17.53 17.40
CA SER A 106 -15.16 -18.88 17.08
C SER A 106 -15.08 -19.81 18.30
N VAL A 107 -14.87 -19.24 19.50
CA VAL A 107 -14.82 -19.96 20.77
C VAL A 107 -16.21 -20.44 21.16
N ARG A 108 -17.20 -19.52 21.11
CA ARG A 108 -18.62 -19.80 21.37
C ARG A 108 -19.18 -20.82 20.39
N GLU A 109 -18.85 -20.68 19.11
CA GLU A 109 -19.25 -21.61 18.05
C GLU A 109 -18.74 -23.04 18.33
N ARG A 110 -17.46 -23.20 18.65
CA ARG A 110 -16.88 -24.49 19.01
C ARG A 110 -17.49 -25.07 20.29
N PHE A 111 -17.72 -24.23 21.30
CA PHE A 111 -18.34 -24.66 22.55
C PHE A 111 -19.73 -25.26 22.31
N LEU A 112 -20.59 -24.56 21.57
CA LEU A 112 -21.93 -25.03 21.26
C LEU A 112 -21.92 -26.29 20.39
N HIS A 113 -20.97 -26.40 19.46
CA HIS A 113 -20.78 -27.61 18.66
C HIS A 113 -20.53 -28.84 19.53
N ILE A 114 -19.58 -28.75 20.48
CA ILE A 114 -19.25 -29.86 21.39
C ILE A 114 -20.40 -30.14 22.37
N GLN A 115 -21.04 -29.09 22.90
CA GLN A 115 -22.17 -29.24 23.82
C GLN A 115 -23.36 -29.93 23.15
N CYS A 116 -23.71 -29.52 21.93
CA CYS A 116 -24.75 -30.15 21.11
C CYS A 116 -24.48 -31.64 20.91
N ALA A 117 -23.27 -31.98 20.50
CA ALA A 117 -22.83 -33.35 20.27
C ALA A 117 -22.98 -34.23 21.51
N THR A 118 -22.54 -33.69 22.66
CA THR A 118 -22.58 -34.38 23.94
C THR A 118 -24.01 -34.58 24.43
N GLN A 119 -24.88 -33.57 24.34
CA GLN A 119 -26.25 -33.67 24.86
C GLN A 119 -27.17 -34.51 23.96
N LEU A 120 -26.92 -34.51 22.65
CA LEU A 120 -27.72 -35.29 21.70
C LEU A 120 -27.19 -36.71 21.47
N ASN A 121 -26.07 -37.09 22.10
CA ASN A 121 -25.36 -38.36 21.92
C ASN A 121 -25.08 -38.66 20.43
N LEU A 122 -24.50 -37.68 19.72
CA LEU A 122 -24.13 -37.87 18.31
C LEU A 122 -22.94 -38.83 18.18
N SER A 123 -22.93 -39.67 17.14
CA SER A 123 -21.77 -40.51 16.80
C SER A 123 -20.59 -39.65 16.33
N GLU A 124 -19.37 -40.21 16.32
CA GLU A 124 -18.18 -39.50 15.81
C GLU A 124 -18.34 -39.09 14.35
N ASP A 125 -18.93 -39.94 13.50
CA ASP A 125 -19.22 -39.62 12.10
C ASP A 125 -20.24 -38.49 11.97
N ALA A 126 -21.31 -38.51 12.77
CA ALA A 126 -22.32 -37.46 12.79
C ALA A 126 -21.73 -36.13 13.29
N LEU A 127 -20.79 -36.17 14.23
CA LEU A 127 -20.08 -35.00 14.73
C LEU A 127 -19.17 -34.39 13.66
N LEU A 128 -18.45 -35.23 12.92
CA LEU A 128 -17.58 -34.80 11.82
C LEU A 128 -18.40 -34.17 10.69
N ASP A 129 -19.49 -34.81 10.27
CA ASP A 129 -20.42 -34.28 9.27
C ASP A 129 -21.02 -32.93 9.73
N PHE A 130 -21.45 -32.84 10.98
CA PHE A 130 -21.97 -31.61 11.59
C PHE A 130 -20.94 -30.46 11.56
N LYS A 131 -19.65 -30.77 11.79
CA LYS A 131 -18.56 -29.79 11.73
C LYS A 131 -18.26 -29.32 10.31
N VAL A 132 -18.28 -30.23 9.33
CA VAL A 132 -18.00 -29.92 7.92
C VAL A 132 -19.13 -29.11 7.29
N LYS A 133 -20.37 -29.34 7.72
CA LYS A 133 -21.57 -28.63 7.25
C LYS A 133 -21.68 -27.20 7.78
N LEU A 134 -21.05 -26.89 8.91
CA LEU A 134 -21.12 -25.58 9.57
C LEU A 134 -20.70 -24.43 8.63
N GLN A 135 -21.60 -23.46 8.45
CA GLN A 135 -21.32 -22.27 7.65
C GLN A 135 -20.69 -21.16 8.51
N SER A 136 -19.68 -20.46 7.97
CA SER A 136 -18.99 -19.35 8.65
C SER A 136 -19.92 -18.14 8.86
N VAL A 137 -19.76 -17.46 10.00
CA VAL A 137 -20.49 -16.21 10.30
C VAL A 137 -20.28 -15.19 9.18
N LYS A 138 -19.03 -15.08 8.70
CA LYS A 138 -18.65 -14.07 7.71
C LYS A 138 -19.26 -14.35 6.35
N ASP A 139 -19.38 -15.61 5.96
CA ASP A 139 -19.93 -15.99 4.66
C ASP A 139 -21.43 -15.76 4.64
N VAL A 140 -22.15 -16.19 5.67
CA VAL A 140 -23.58 -15.92 5.81
C VAL A 140 -23.85 -14.42 5.92
N TRP A 141 -23.03 -13.68 6.67
CA TRP A 141 -23.14 -12.21 6.71
C TRP A 141 -22.97 -11.61 5.32
N LYS A 142 -22.00 -12.06 4.51
CA LYS A 142 -21.84 -11.57 3.14
C LYS A 142 -23.06 -11.89 2.28
N TRP A 143 -23.60 -13.10 2.37
CA TRP A 143 -24.79 -13.51 1.60
C TRP A 143 -25.99 -12.60 1.87
N ILE A 144 -26.29 -12.31 3.15
CA ILE A 144 -27.45 -11.49 3.51
C ILE A 144 -27.22 -9.98 3.35
N MET A 145 -25.97 -9.52 3.51
CA MET A 145 -25.67 -8.09 3.50
C MET A 145 -25.35 -7.55 2.12
N THR A 146 -24.77 -8.36 1.22
CA THR A 146 -24.34 -7.87 -0.10
C THR A 146 -25.50 -7.24 -0.88
N PRO A 147 -26.65 -7.92 -1.09
CA PRO A 147 -27.76 -7.33 -1.84
C PRO A 147 -28.34 -6.08 -1.17
N LYS A 148 -28.40 -6.07 0.17
CA LYS A 148 -28.88 -4.92 0.95
C LYS A 148 -27.96 -3.71 0.80
N LEU A 149 -26.65 -3.95 0.81
CA LEU A 149 -25.65 -2.90 0.65
C LEU A 149 -25.64 -2.35 -0.78
N GLU A 150 -25.76 -3.20 -1.80
CA GLU A 150 -25.84 -2.76 -3.20
C GLU A 150 -27.01 -1.78 -3.42
N LEU A 151 -28.17 -2.10 -2.85
CA LEU A 151 -29.34 -1.22 -2.86
C LEU A 151 -29.11 0.08 -2.07
N ALA A 152 -28.55 -0.02 -0.86
CA ALA A 152 -28.38 1.14 0.02
C ALA A 152 -27.38 2.17 -0.51
N ILE A 153 -26.22 1.72 -1.02
CA ILE A 153 -25.15 2.62 -1.47
C ILE A 153 -25.11 2.84 -2.99
N LYS A 154 -26.01 2.19 -3.73
CA LYS A 154 -26.13 2.30 -5.20
C LYS A 154 -24.82 1.98 -5.95
N LYS A 155 -24.09 0.98 -5.46
CA LYS A 155 -22.88 0.41 -6.08
C LYS A 155 -23.05 -1.10 -6.16
N GLN A 156 -22.25 -1.77 -7.00
CA GLN A 156 -22.38 -3.21 -7.23
C GLN A 156 -21.17 -3.98 -6.71
N VAL A 157 -21.33 -5.24 -6.32
CA VAL A 157 -20.21 -6.16 -6.12
C VAL A 157 -19.87 -6.82 -7.45
N ASP A 158 -18.59 -6.74 -7.84
CA ASP A 158 -18.08 -7.46 -9.02
C ASP A 158 -17.47 -8.80 -8.58
N SER A 159 -18.08 -9.88 -9.04
CA SER A 159 -17.66 -11.26 -8.73
C SER A 159 -16.47 -11.74 -9.56
N MET A 160 -16.16 -11.08 -10.68
CA MET A 160 -15.06 -11.43 -11.59
C MET A 160 -13.79 -10.65 -11.27
N THR A 161 -13.94 -9.36 -10.97
CA THR A 161 -12.80 -8.46 -10.72
C THR A 161 -12.89 -7.85 -9.33
N PRO A 162 -11.89 -8.06 -8.46
CA PRO A 162 -11.87 -7.40 -7.15
C PRO A 162 -11.94 -5.88 -7.30
N SER A 163 -12.96 -5.28 -6.69
CA SER A 163 -13.11 -3.82 -6.69
C SER A 163 -11.92 -3.15 -6.00
N PRO A 164 -11.41 -2.03 -6.55
CA PRO A 164 -10.39 -1.24 -5.86
C PRO A 164 -10.95 -0.47 -4.65
N PHE A 165 -12.27 -0.37 -4.50
CA PHE A 165 -12.95 0.31 -3.39
C PHE A 165 -13.32 -0.68 -2.29
N LEU A 166 -12.66 -0.56 -1.14
CA LEU A 166 -12.81 -1.42 0.02
C LEU A 166 -13.58 -0.73 1.13
N ILE A 167 -14.61 -1.40 1.63
CA ILE A 167 -15.35 -1.03 2.84
C ILE A 167 -14.98 -2.05 3.93
N GLU A 168 -14.22 -1.61 4.93
CA GLU A 168 -13.89 -2.43 6.09
C GLU A 168 -14.89 -2.19 7.21
N ILE A 169 -15.47 -3.27 7.72
CA ILE A 169 -16.43 -3.27 8.83
C ILE A 169 -15.75 -3.91 10.03
N ILE A 170 -15.52 -3.14 11.08
CA ILE A 170 -14.89 -3.62 12.31
C ILE A 170 -15.95 -3.74 13.40
N LEU A 171 -16.25 -4.99 13.75
CA LEU A 171 -17.16 -5.32 14.83
C LEU A 171 -16.38 -5.71 16.08
N THR A 172 -16.73 -5.12 17.21
CA THR A 172 -16.09 -5.38 18.51
C THR A 172 -17.08 -5.89 19.54
N TYR A 173 -16.55 -6.52 20.57
CA TYR A 173 -17.32 -7.01 21.70
C TYR A 173 -16.53 -6.84 22.98
N LYS A 174 -17.19 -6.26 23.99
CA LYS A 174 -16.58 -5.85 25.25
C LYS A 174 -15.87 -7.00 25.99
N PHE A 175 -16.43 -8.22 25.94
CA PHE A 175 -15.87 -9.37 26.64
C PHE A 175 -15.05 -10.30 25.74
N ASN A 176 -14.67 -9.85 24.54
CA ASN A 176 -13.89 -10.66 23.58
C ASN A 176 -12.60 -11.21 24.19
N GLU A 177 -11.82 -10.37 24.86
CA GLU A 177 -10.56 -10.81 25.47
C GLU A 177 -10.81 -11.79 26.62
N LYS A 178 -11.73 -11.45 27.53
CA LYS A 178 -12.08 -12.26 28.71
C LYS A 178 -12.46 -13.69 28.33
N GLU A 179 -13.26 -13.87 27.28
CA GLU A 179 -13.66 -15.20 26.82
C GLU A 179 -12.53 -15.98 26.15
N CYS A 180 -11.61 -15.27 25.48
CA CYS A 180 -10.43 -15.89 24.89
C CYS A 180 -9.34 -16.20 25.93
N GLU A 181 -9.32 -15.56 27.10
CA GLU A 181 -8.34 -15.83 28.15
C GLU A 181 -8.43 -17.27 28.68
N THR A 182 -9.62 -17.87 28.71
CA THR A 182 -9.80 -19.27 29.11
C THR A 182 -9.02 -20.24 28.21
N LEU A 183 -8.86 -19.93 26.90
CA LEU A 183 -8.01 -20.74 26.01
C LEU A 183 -6.55 -20.76 26.44
N LEU A 184 -6.09 -19.70 27.10
CA LEU A 184 -4.71 -19.60 27.57
C LEU A 184 -4.45 -20.53 28.75
N LEU A 185 -5.47 -20.88 29.53
CA LEU A 185 -5.36 -21.89 30.58
C LEU A 185 -5.05 -23.28 29.98
N CYS A 186 -5.52 -23.56 28.76
CA CYS A 186 -5.16 -24.78 28.01
C CYS A 186 -3.66 -24.83 27.66
N LYS A 187 -2.94 -23.71 27.60
CA LYS A 187 -1.48 -23.70 27.37
C LYS A 187 -0.66 -24.09 28.60
N GLY A 188 -1.25 -24.03 29.81
CA GLY A 188 -0.56 -24.25 31.08
C GLY A 188 0.08 -25.64 31.23
N THR A 189 -0.24 -26.58 30.34
CA THR A 189 0.28 -27.96 30.31
C THR A 189 1.43 -28.17 29.32
N ASN A 190 1.70 -27.27 28.36
CA ASN A 190 2.65 -27.52 27.27
C ASN A 190 3.54 -26.31 26.90
N ASN A 191 4.28 -25.75 27.88
CA ASN A 191 5.66 -25.22 27.75
C ASN A 191 6.00 -24.23 28.88
N THR A 192 7.00 -24.58 29.68
CA THR A 192 7.76 -23.68 30.54
C THR A 192 8.61 -22.73 29.67
N GLY A 193 8.09 -21.54 29.36
CA GLY A 193 8.82 -20.57 28.53
C GLY A 193 8.45 -19.12 28.84
N ASN A 194 9.22 -18.51 29.74
CA ASN A 194 9.38 -17.06 29.94
C ASN A 194 8.13 -16.23 30.25
N LYS A 195 7.75 -16.20 31.54
CA LYS A 195 6.98 -15.10 32.14
C LYS A 195 7.78 -13.79 32.10
N ARG A 196 7.77 -13.07 30.97
CA ARG A 196 8.11 -11.64 30.97
C ARG A 196 6.84 -10.85 31.31
N LYS A 197 6.81 -10.27 32.52
CA LYS A 197 5.83 -9.24 32.93
C LYS A 197 5.86 -8.10 31.90
N ARG A 198 4.91 -8.09 30.96
CA ARG A 198 4.65 -6.91 30.11
C ARG A 198 3.62 -6.05 30.83
N LYS A 199 4.00 -4.78 31.02
CA LYS A 199 3.19 -3.68 31.56
C LYS A 199 1.81 -3.64 30.89
N TYR A 200 0.78 -3.32 31.68
CA TYR A 200 -0.60 -3.02 31.28
C TYR A 200 -0.68 -2.44 29.87
N ASN A 201 -1.03 -3.27 28.89
CA ASN A 201 -1.57 -2.89 27.60
C ASN A 201 -2.73 -3.86 27.37
N GLU A 202 -3.91 -3.33 27.09
CA GLU A 202 -5.19 -4.01 26.86
C GLU A 202 -5.20 -4.86 25.57
N ASN A 203 -4.06 -5.43 25.18
CA ASN A 203 -3.89 -6.30 24.02
C ASN A 203 -2.90 -7.40 24.40
N ARG A 204 -3.35 -8.34 25.23
CA ARG A 204 -2.51 -9.44 25.73
C ARG A 204 -2.01 -10.36 24.60
N PHE A 205 -2.76 -10.51 23.48
CA PHE A 205 -2.38 -11.36 22.34
C PHE A 205 -2.93 -10.87 20.98
N SER A 206 -2.33 -11.33 19.88
CA SER A 206 -2.87 -11.11 18.53
C SER A 206 -3.95 -12.13 18.17
N ARG A 207 -4.93 -11.75 17.33
CA ARG A 207 -5.96 -12.66 16.77
C ARG A 207 -5.37 -13.97 16.23
N LYS A 208 -4.30 -13.87 15.45
CA LYS A 208 -3.60 -15.02 14.84
C LYS A 208 -3.09 -16.01 15.89
N SER A 209 -2.67 -15.52 17.07
CA SER A 209 -2.21 -16.37 18.17
C SER A 209 -3.34 -17.21 18.76
N ILE A 210 -4.55 -16.66 18.85
CA ILE A 210 -5.74 -17.37 19.35
C ILE A 210 -6.22 -18.38 18.30
N GLU A 211 -6.32 -17.97 17.03
CA GLU A 211 -6.69 -18.87 15.93
C GLU A 211 -5.75 -20.09 15.83
N THR A 212 -4.43 -19.86 15.97
CA THR A 212 -3.43 -20.95 15.98
C THR A 212 -3.56 -21.88 17.18
N LEU A 213 -4.08 -21.37 18.31
CA LEU A 213 -4.29 -22.19 19.50
C LEU A 213 -5.57 -23.03 19.36
N MET A 214 -6.62 -22.45 18.80
CA MET A 214 -7.88 -23.13 18.51
C MET A 214 -7.69 -24.36 17.63
N THR A 215 -6.73 -24.35 16.69
CA THR A 215 -6.46 -25.52 15.84
C THR A 215 -5.66 -26.63 16.53
N LYS A 216 -4.99 -26.34 17.65
CA LYS A 216 -4.12 -27.31 18.35
C LYS A 216 -4.80 -28.03 19.51
N ILE A 217 -5.72 -27.38 20.20
CA ILE A 217 -6.45 -27.96 21.33
C ILE A 217 -7.45 -29.01 20.79
N ILE A 218 -7.56 -30.16 21.43
CA ILE A 218 -8.56 -31.19 21.09
C ILE A 218 -9.91 -30.91 21.77
N ASP A 219 -11.02 -31.40 21.21
CA ASP A 219 -12.38 -31.04 21.67
C ASP A 219 -12.66 -31.43 23.13
N LYS A 220 -12.14 -32.58 23.60
CA LYS A 220 -12.27 -33.01 25.01
C LYS A 220 -11.59 -32.04 25.98
N GLU A 221 -10.38 -31.62 25.64
CA GLU A 221 -9.62 -30.66 26.44
C GLU A 221 -10.32 -29.30 26.45
N PHE A 222 -10.70 -28.81 25.26
CA PHE A 222 -11.45 -27.57 25.12
C PHE A 222 -12.71 -27.56 26.00
N PHE A 223 -13.54 -28.60 25.92
CA PHE A 223 -14.79 -28.65 26.68
C PHE A 223 -14.56 -28.66 28.19
N GLN A 224 -13.52 -29.32 28.68
CA GLN A 224 -13.19 -29.36 30.10
C GLN A 224 -12.91 -27.96 30.67
N TYR A 225 -12.15 -27.13 29.96
CA TYR A 225 -11.83 -25.77 30.40
C TYR A 225 -13.02 -24.80 30.25
N PHE A 226 -13.88 -25.03 29.26
CA PHE A 226 -15.01 -24.15 28.99
C PHE A 226 -16.31 -24.54 29.69
N LYS A 227 -16.38 -25.72 30.32
CA LYS A 227 -17.59 -26.20 31.03
C LYS A 227 -18.11 -25.26 32.12
N ALA A 228 -17.20 -24.53 32.78
CA ALA A 228 -17.53 -23.58 33.85
C ALA A 228 -17.63 -22.12 33.36
N VAL A 229 -17.41 -21.87 32.07
CA VAL A 229 -17.47 -20.52 31.50
C VAL A 229 -18.92 -20.15 31.25
N SER A 230 -19.36 -19.03 31.81
CA SER A 230 -20.62 -18.39 31.45
C SER A 230 -20.37 -17.43 30.30
N PHE A 231 -21.06 -17.66 29.18
CA PHE A 231 -21.07 -16.75 28.05
C PHE A 231 -22.14 -15.68 28.27
N ASP A 232 -21.71 -14.43 28.42
CA ASP A 232 -22.62 -13.31 28.60
C ASP A 232 -23.39 -13.04 27.30
N THR A 233 -24.70 -12.84 27.39
CA THR A 233 -25.58 -12.46 26.28
C THR A 233 -26.35 -11.18 26.58
N SER A 234 -26.00 -10.46 27.65
CA SER A 234 -26.59 -9.17 27.99
C SER A 234 -26.09 -8.02 27.11
N ASP A 235 -24.93 -8.21 26.46
CA ASP A 235 -24.30 -7.23 25.57
C ASP A 235 -24.19 -7.80 24.14
N SER A 236 -24.29 -6.93 23.14
CA SER A 236 -24.25 -7.30 21.72
C SER A 236 -22.93 -6.86 21.07
N ILE A 237 -22.78 -7.23 19.80
CA ILE A 237 -21.71 -6.66 18.97
C ILE A 237 -21.87 -5.14 18.89
N ASN A 238 -20.75 -4.42 18.95
CA ASN A 238 -20.70 -3.00 18.65
C ASN A 238 -20.12 -2.81 17.25
N VAL A 239 -20.76 -1.96 16.44
CA VAL A 239 -20.24 -1.53 15.14
C VAL A 239 -19.28 -0.37 15.42
N GLU A 240 -17.99 -0.65 15.62
CA GLU A 240 -17.02 0.35 16.04
C GLU A 240 -16.69 1.33 14.90
N ASN A 241 -16.08 0.81 13.85
CA ASN A 241 -15.56 1.61 12.74
C ASN A 241 -16.00 1.03 11.38
N ILE A 242 -16.43 1.93 10.51
CA ILE A 242 -16.52 1.69 9.07
C ILE A 242 -15.40 2.49 8.42
N ILE A 243 -14.54 1.82 7.67
CA ILE A 243 -13.40 2.45 7.00
C ILE A 243 -13.55 2.23 5.49
N CYS A 244 -13.60 3.32 4.75
CA CYS A 244 -13.69 3.28 3.30
C CYS A 244 -12.35 3.71 2.69
N SER A 245 -11.77 2.86 1.86
CA SER A 245 -10.49 3.12 1.20
C SER A 245 -10.49 2.69 -0.26
N HIS A 246 -9.64 3.32 -1.06
CA HIS A 246 -9.44 3.00 -2.46
C HIS A 246 -7.99 2.62 -2.73
N SER A 247 -7.80 1.62 -3.58
CA SER A 247 -6.48 1.23 -4.06
C SER A 247 -5.75 2.39 -4.74
N SER A 248 -4.44 2.51 -4.53
CA SER A 248 -3.66 3.58 -5.14
C SER A 248 -3.73 3.53 -6.67
N ILE A 249 -3.78 4.71 -7.30
CA ILE A 249 -3.57 4.87 -8.75
C ILE A 249 -2.21 5.53 -8.99
N PHE A 250 -1.65 5.34 -10.17
CA PHE A 250 -0.33 5.87 -10.51
C PHE A 250 -0.45 6.71 -11.77
N ILE A 251 0.08 7.94 -11.73
CA ILE A 251 0.15 8.82 -12.90
C ILE A 251 1.62 9.17 -13.13
N GLY A 252 2.06 9.24 -14.38
CA GLY A 252 3.44 9.64 -14.64
C GLY A 252 3.71 10.13 -16.05
N GLY A 253 4.92 10.65 -16.22
CA GLY A 253 5.39 11.34 -17.41
C GLY A 253 6.87 11.67 -17.30
N ARG A 254 7.33 12.65 -18.08
CA ARG A 254 8.71 13.13 -18.02
C ARG A 254 8.73 14.59 -17.62
N TYR A 255 9.69 14.98 -16.78
CA TYR A 255 9.87 16.36 -16.37
C TYR A 255 11.25 16.89 -16.75
N ASN A 256 11.33 18.15 -17.14
CA ASN A 256 12.54 18.95 -17.10
C ASN A 256 12.59 19.73 -15.79
N LYS A 257 13.79 19.87 -15.24
CA LYS A 257 14.11 20.74 -14.13
C LYS A 257 15.08 21.80 -14.65
N LEU A 258 14.62 23.04 -14.71
CA LEU A 258 15.33 24.16 -15.32
C LEU A 258 16.09 24.99 -14.27
N SER A 259 15.66 24.93 -13.00
CA SER A 259 16.31 25.61 -11.87
C SER A 259 17.54 24.85 -11.34
N ARG A 260 18.56 25.60 -10.88
CA ARG A 260 19.72 25.10 -10.11
C ARG A 260 19.56 25.29 -8.59
N GLU A 261 18.40 25.74 -8.13
CA GLU A 261 18.15 26.05 -6.72
C GLU A 261 16.98 25.23 -6.15
N LEU A 262 16.61 24.16 -6.87
CA LEU A 262 15.43 23.37 -6.58
C LEU A 262 15.80 21.93 -6.22
N SER A 263 15.32 21.42 -5.09
CA SER A 263 15.46 20.00 -4.75
C SER A 263 14.44 19.14 -5.51
N GLN A 264 14.79 17.88 -5.79
CA GLN A 264 13.86 16.97 -6.46
C GLN A 264 12.66 16.60 -5.56
N THR A 265 12.91 16.40 -4.26
CA THR A 265 11.89 16.09 -3.25
C THR A 265 11.98 17.14 -2.14
N PRO A 266 10.92 17.32 -1.33
CA PRO A 266 10.95 18.23 -0.19
C PRO A 266 12.17 17.98 0.69
N TRP A 267 12.92 19.03 1.00
CA TRP A 267 14.15 18.94 1.76
C TRP A 267 13.97 19.53 3.15
N PHE A 268 14.01 18.64 4.15
CA PHE A 268 13.94 18.99 5.56
C PHE A 268 15.31 18.76 6.24
N ILE A 269 15.69 19.65 7.13
CA ILE A 269 16.80 19.47 8.07
C ILE A 269 16.28 19.84 9.45
N ASN A 270 16.35 18.91 10.40
CA ASN A 270 15.84 19.08 11.76
C ASN A 270 14.36 19.53 11.81
N GLY A 271 13.53 19.07 10.87
CA GLY A 271 12.12 19.43 10.77
C GLY A 271 11.84 20.74 10.01
N GLU A 272 12.87 21.56 9.75
CA GLU A 272 12.71 22.81 9.01
C GLU A 272 12.86 22.60 7.50
N LYS A 273 11.94 23.19 6.74
CA LYS A 273 11.96 23.15 5.27
C LYS A 273 13.08 24.05 4.76
N LYS A 274 14.09 23.48 4.10
CA LYS A 274 15.24 24.25 3.55
C LYS A 274 14.94 24.94 2.23
N MET A 275 13.92 24.49 1.51
CA MET A 275 13.48 25.08 0.24
C MET A 275 11.97 25.22 0.25
N GLN A 276 11.45 26.33 -0.28
CA GLN A 276 10.01 26.58 -0.29
C GLN A 276 9.22 25.51 -1.06
N THR A 277 9.81 24.94 -2.11
CA THR A 277 9.17 23.94 -2.97
C THR A 277 10.19 22.92 -3.49
N SER A 278 9.73 21.94 -4.25
CA SER A 278 10.53 20.89 -4.87
C SER A 278 9.94 20.49 -6.22
N VAL A 279 10.69 19.73 -7.03
CA VAL A 279 10.17 19.14 -8.27
C VAL A 279 8.91 18.31 -8.00
N GLN A 280 8.94 17.47 -6.96
CA GLN A 280 7.79 16.70 -6.51
C GLN A 280 6.59 17.59 -6.22
N ASP A 281 6.75 18.67 -5.44
CA ASP A 281 5.65 19.55 -5.07
C ASP A 281 4.99 20.19 -6.31
N ILE A 282 5.82 20.71 -7.23
CA ILE A 282 5.34 21.38 -8.45
C ILE A 282 4.58 20.40 -9.36
N LEU A 283 5.08 19.17 -9.52
CA LEU A 283 4.45 18.17 -10.39
C LEU A 283 3.23 17.53 -9.74
N CYS A 284 3.31 17.16 -8.46
CA CYS A 284 2.39 16.21 -7.86
C CYS A 284 1.23 16.88 -7.13
N ASN A 285 1.40 18.08 -6.57
CA ASN A 285 0.32 18.73 -5.82
C ASN A 285 -0.92 19.00 -6.70
N PRO A 286 -0.79 19.51 -7.94
CA PRO A 286 -1.96 19.68 -8.81
C PRO A 286 -2.65 18.36 -9.20
N ILE A 287 -1.87 17.28 -9.36
CA ILE A 287 -2.40 15.96 -9.67
C ILE A 287 -3.16 15.39 -8.45
N ALA A 288 -2.59 15.53 -7.25
CA ALA A 288 -3.20 15.06 -6.00
C ALA A 288 -4.49 15.82 -5.67
N GLU A 289 -4.51 17.14 -5.91
CA GLU A 289 -5.69 17.99 -5.74
C GLU A 289 -6.86 17.52 -6.61
N VAL A 290 -6.62 17.33 -7.92
CA VAL A 290 -7.66 16.88 -8.87
C VAL A 290 -8.18 15.49 -8.52
N THR A 291 -7.29 14.56 -8.19
CA THR A 291 -7.64 13.18 -7.82
C THR A 291 -8.17 13.05 -6.40
N LYS A 292 -8.11 14.14 -5.62
CA LYS A 292 -8.46 14.21 -4.19
C LYS A 292 -7.74 13.14 -3.36
N ALA A 293 -6.49 12.84 -3.72
CA ALA A 293 -5.67 11.85 -3.05
C ALA A 293 -5.39 12.25 -1.61
N GLN A 294 -5.43 11.29 -0.70
CA GLN A 294 -5.13 11.53 0.72
C GLN A 294 -3.64 11.85 0.93
N SER A 295 -2.76 11.18 0.18
CA SER A 295 -1.32 11.42 0.21
C SER A 295 -0.68 10.96 -1.10
N ILE A 296 0.58 11.30 -1.30
CA ILE A 296 1.33 10.93 -2.49
C ILE A 296 2.63 10.19 -2.14
N LYS A 297 3.11 9.35 -3.07
CA LYS A 297 4.50 8.89 -3.09
C LYS A 297 5.12 9.16 -4.45
N PHE A 298 6.20 9.94 -4.48
CA PHE A 298 6.91 10.27 -5.71
C PHE A 298 7.96 9.22 -6.05
N LEU A 299 7.98 8.78 -7.30
CA LEU A 299 8.96 7.87 -7.87
C LEU A 299 9.59 8.51 -9.09
N SER A 300 10.88 8.29 -9.30
CA SER A 300 11.57 8.76 -10.50
C SER A 300 12.70 7.82 -10.88
N SER A 301 13.08 7.82 -12.16
CA SER A 301 14.19 7.00 -12.64
C SER A 301 15.54 7.64 -12.28
N GLY A 302 15.88 7.59 -10.99
CA GLY A 302 17.04 8.24 -10.39
C GLY A 302 16.80 9.71 -10.01
N ARG A 303 17.87 10.39 -9.56
CA ARG A 303 17.81 11.74 -9.00
C ARG A 303 18.98 12.59 -9.47
N GLU A 304 18.75 13.90 -9.56
CA GLU A 304 19.77 14.93 -9.71
C GLU A 304 19.98 15.75 -8.42
N ASP A 305 21.16 16.33 -8.27
CA ASP A 305 21.47 17.28 -7.19
C ASP A 305 20.66 18.59 -7.36
N VAL A 306 20.63 19.43 -6.32
CA VAL A 306 19.91 20.72 -6.31
C VAL A 306 20.39 21.65 -7.43
N ASP A 307 21.70 21.72 -7.62
CA ASP A 307 22.42 22.57 -8.58
C ASP A 307 22.46 22.01 -10.01
N VAL A 308 21.87 20.84 -10.24
CA VAL A 308 21.88 20.16 -11.53
C VAL A 308 20.55 20.34 -12.23
N ARG A 309 20.57 20.77 -13.50
CA ARG A 309 19.37 20.81 -14.34
C ARG A 309 19.14 19.45 -14.99
N ASN A 310 17.91 19.20 -15.40
CA ASN A 310 17.52 18.05 -16.19
C ASN A 310 16.70 18.54 -17.38
N ILE A 311 17.21 18.35 -18.59
CA ILE A 311 16.76 19.07 -19.78
C ILE A 311 16.46 18.13 -20.96
N TYR A 312 16.06 18.71 -22.09
CA TYR A 312 15.64 18.01 -23.31
C TYR A 312 14.47 17.05 -23.07
N SER A 313 14.68 15.74 -23.24
CA SER A 313 13.66 14.70 -23.09
C SER A 313 13.15 14.55 -21.65
N GLY A 314 13.84 15.10 -20.67
CA GLY A 314 13.45 15.06 -19.27
C GLY A 314 13.61 13.69 -18.61
N ARG A 315 13.32 13.68 -17.30
CA ARG A 315 13.45 12.51 -16.44
C ARG A 315 12.09 11.87 -16.26
N PRO A 316 11.97 10.55 -16.46
CA PRO A 316 10.73 9.85 -16.20
C PRO A 316 10.42 9.80 -14.70
N PHE A 317 9.16 10.06 -14.36
CA PHE A 317 8.62 10.09 -13.00
C PHE A 317 7.21 9.50 -12.93
N ALA A 318 6.86 8.97 -11.77
CA ALA A 318 5.52 8.54 -11.42
C ALA A 318 5.14 9.10 -10.05
N VAL A 319 3.85 9.35 -9.85
CA VAL A 319 3.26 9.66 -8.54
C VAL A 319 2.24 8.57 -8.21
N GLU A 320 2.45 7.90 -7.07
CA GLU A 320 1.42 7.09 -6.42
C GLU A 320 0.46 8.03 -5.72
N LEU A 321 -0.80 7.98 -6.09
CA LEU A 321 -1.90 8.69 -5.44
C LEU A 321 -2.57 7.72 -4.48
N VAL A 322 -2.34 7.91 -3.18
CA VAL A 322 -2.84 7.03 -2.13
C VAL A 322 -4.26 7.43 -1.77
N ASN A 323 -5.15 6.42 -1.74
CA ASN A 323 -6.55 6.58 -1.39
C ASN A 323 -7.25 7.73 -2.16
N PRO A 324 -7.20 7.73 -3.51
CA PRO A 324 -7.83 8.76 -4.34
C PRO A 324 -9.36 8.64 -4.31
N ARG A 325 -10.07 9.78 -4.37
CA ARG A 325 -11.54 9.79 -4.43
C ARG A 325 -12.05 9.93 -5.87
N MET A 326 -11.18 10.39 -6.78
CA MET A 326 -11.42 10.42 -8.22
C MET A 326 -10.40 9.53 -8.93
N THR A 327 -10.90 8.51 -9.61
CA THR A 327 -10.12 7.48 -10.31
C THR A 327 -10.48 7.33 -11.78
N LYS A 328 -11.60 7.93 -12.21
CA LYS A 328 -11.99 8.05 -13.62
C LYS A 328 -11.18 9.16 -14.30
N ILE A 329 -9.94 8.84 -14.65
CA ILE A 329 -8.98 9.79 -15.25
C ILE A 329 -9.03 9.69 -16.79
N THR A 330 -9.38 10.79 -17.45
CA THR A 330 -9.42 10.90 -18.92
C THR A 330 -8.14 11.49 -19.49
N GLU A 331 -7.86 11.25 -20.78
CA GLU A 331 -6.71 11.84 -21.47
C GLU A 331 -6.79 13.37 -21.56
N GLU A 332 -8.01 13.91 -21.69
CA GLU A 332 -8.25 15.36 -21.67
C GLU A 332 -7.86 15.98 -20.32
N LEU A 333 -8.25 15.33 -19.21
CA LEU A 333 -7.89 15.78 -17.87
C LEU A 333 -6.37 15.79 -17.67
N LEU A 334 -5.70 14.73 -18.13
CA LEU A 334 -4.24 14.62 -18.08
C LEU A 334 -3.55 15.72 -18.91
N SER A 335 -4.08 16.04 -20.09
CA SER A 335 -3.56 17.10 -20.95
C SER A 335 -3.75 18.49 -20.32
N ASN A 336 -4.91 18.75 -19.73
CA ASN A 336 -5.18 19.98 -18.98
C ASN A 336 -4.26 20.13 -17.76
N LEU A 337 -3.97 19.03 -17.05
CA LEU A 337 -3.01 19.02 -15.94
C LEU A 337 -1.60 19.38 -16.41
N VAL A 338 -1.14 18.86 -17.55
CA VAL A 338 0.16 19.23 -18.14
C VAL A 338 0.23 20.74 -18.39
N ASN A 339 -0.81 21.31 -19.01
CA ASN A 339 -0.87 22.75 -19.28
C ASN A 339 -0.86 23.57 -17.99
N LYS A 340 -1.70 23.21 -17.01
CA LYS A 340 -1.77 23.88 -15.69
C LYS A 340 -0.41 23.86 -14.99
N ILE A 341 0.25 22.69 -14.94
CA ILE A 341 1.55 22.53 -14.28
C ILE A 341 2.61 23.37 -15.00
N ASN A 342 2.70 23.29 -16.32
CA ASN A 342 3.70 24.02 -17.12
C ASN A 342 3.52 25.54 -17.06
N GLN A 343 2.29 26.02 -16.87
CA GLN A 343 2.00 27.45 -16.66
C GLN A 343 2.28 27.89 -15.21
N SER A 344 2.16 27.00 -14.23
CA SER A 344 2.34 27.31 -12.81
C SER A 344 3.78 27.58 -12.39
N SER A 345 4.77 27.07 -13.13
CA SER A 345 6.19 27.23 -12.78
C SER A 345 7.09 27.21 -13.99
N LYS A 346 8.07 28.14 -14.02
CA LYS A 346 9.17 28.12 -14.98
C LYS A 346 10.33 27.20 -14.56
N GLN A 347 10.30 26.69 -13.32
CA GLN A 347 11.41 25.90 -12.77
C GLN A 347 11.34 24.43 -13.19
N VAL A 348 10.14 23.91 -13.46
CA VAL A 348 9.87 22.52 -13.83
C VAL A 348 8.81 22.50 -14.90
N GLN A 349 9.02 21.69 -15.93
CA GLN A 349 8.05 21.50 -17.01
C GLN A 349 7.88 20.02 -17.31
N ILE A 350 6.65 19.57 -17.46
CA ILE A 350 6.34 18.26 -18.02
C ILE A 350 6.59 18.32 -19.54
N THR A 351 7.38 17.36 -20.04
CA THR A 351 7.81 17.27 -21.44
C THR A 351 7.12 16.18 -22.23
N SER A 352 6.28 15.37 -21.58
CA SER A 352 5.49 14.30 -22.21
C SER A 352 4.01 14.45 -21.88
N ASN A 353 3.15 13.67 -22.53
CA ASN A 353 1.82 13.45 -21.99
C ASN A 353 1.93 12.72 -20.65
N LEU A 354 1.03 13.04 -19.72
CA LEU A 354 0.82 12.22 -18.52
C LEU A 354 0.00 10.98 -18.91
N LYS A 355 0.26 9.86 -18.23
CA LYS A 355 -0.48 8.61 -18.39
C LYS A 355 -0.82 8.02 -17.04
N VAL A 356 -1.96 7.32 -16.96
CA VAL A 356 -2.22 6.37 -15.87
C VAL A 356 -1.34 5.15 -16.09
N LEU A 357 -0.61 4.74 -15.07
CA LEU A 357 0.45 3.74 -15.17
C LEU A 357 0.01 2.39 -14.64
N SER A 358 0.44 1.34 -15.35
CA SER A 358 0.31 -0.04 -14.92
C SER A 358 1.44 -0.44 -13.97
N LYS A 359 1.29 -1.61 -13.31
CA LYS A 359 2.40 -2.22 -12.54
C LYS A 359 3.62 -2.50 -13.41
N TYR A 360 3.43 -2.78 -14.71
CA TYR A 360 4.52 -3.00 -15.66
C TYR A 360 5.33 -1.72 -15.89
N ASP A 361 4.67 -0.57 -16.03
CA ASP A 361 5.33 0.72 -16.21
C ASP A 361 6.17 1.09 -14.97
N LEU A 362 5.65 0.84 -13.77
CA LEU A 362 6.38 1.07 -12.52
C LEU A 362 7.64 0.20 -12.41
N LYS A 363 7.55 -1.07 -12.84
CA LYS A 363 8.71 -1.98 -12.89
C LYS A 363 9.79 -1.43 -13.83
N ARG A 364 9.40 -1.00 -15.04
CA ARG A 364 10.31 -0.41 -16.03
C ARG A 364 10.96 0.88 -15.55
N LEU A 365 10.22 1.74 -14.82
CA LEU A 365 10.75 2.95 -14.23
C LEU A 365 11.92 2.64 -13.27
N LYS A 366 11.73 1.65 -12.41
CA LYS A 366 12.72 1.18 -11.41
C LYS A 366 13.91 0.47 -12.05
N GLU A 367 13.70 -0.35 -13.07
CA GLU A 367 14.80 -0.95 -13.85
C GLU A 367 15.62 0.12 -14.58
N GLY A 368 14.94 1.17 -15.08
CA GLY A 368 15.52 2.33 -15.73
C GLY A 368 16.55 3.09 -14.89
N GLU A 369 16.36 3.11 -13.57
CA GLU A 369 17.26 3.77 -12.63
C GLU A 369 18.62 3.06 -12.58
N ASN A 370 18.61 1.72 -12.55
CA ASN A 370 19.79 0.90 -12.28
C ASN A 370 20.56 0.49 -13.54
N ILE A 371 19.88 0.39 -14.69
CA ILE A 371 20.46 -0.26 -15.88
C ILE A 371 20.75 0.77 -16.98
N LYS A 372 19.89 1.78 -17.15
CA LYS A 372 19.92 2.61 -18.34
C LYS A 372 20.98 3.70 -18.25
N THR A 373 21.72 3.86 -19.35
CA THR A 373 22.76 4.89 -19.47
C THR A 373 22.18 6.28 -19.32
N LYS A 374 23.02 7.20 -18.84
CA LYS A 374 22.68 8.59 -18.59
C LYS A 374 23.63 9.48 -19.38
N PHE A 375 23.11 10.57 -19.90
CA PHE A 375 23.85 11.55 -20.67
C PHE A 375 23.90 12.85 -19.87
N TYR A 376 25.06 13.47 -19.86
CA TYR A 376 25.28 14.73 -19.17
C TYR A 376 26.07 15.69 -20.02
N ARG A 377 25.91 16.97 -19.71
CA ARG A 377 26.75 18.06 -20.18
C ARG A 377 27.30 18.80 -18.98
N ALA A 378 28.62 18.87 -18.86
CA ALA A 378 29.30 19.60 -17.82
C ALA A 378 30.01 20.82 -18.42
N LEU A 379 29.94 21.95 -17.72
CA LEU A 379 30.86 23.06 -17.90
C LEU A 379 32.00 22.86 -16.90
N CYS A 380 33.21 22.68 -17.44
CA CYS A 380 34.41 22.41 -16.67
C CYS A 380 35.38 23.59 -16.77
N VAL A 381 36.22 23.76 -15.76
CA VAL A 381 37.29 24.76 -15.71
C VAL A 381 38.63 24.10 -15.41
N CYS A 382 39.66 24.46 -16.16
CA CYS A 382 41.04 24.09 -15.90
C CYS A 382 41.69 25.21 -15.08
N ARG A 383 42.20 24.92 -13.88
CA ARG A 383 42.76 25.98 -13.01
C ARG A 383 44.14 26.47 -13.47
N ASN A 384 44.96 25.56 -14.01
CA ASN A 384 46.37 25.82 -14.33
C ASN A 384 46.73 25.49 -15.80
N ALA A 385 45.74 25.42 -16.69
CA ALA A 385 45.97 25.17 -18.12
C ALA A 385 44.91 25.87 -18.98
N SER A 386 45.29 26.21 -20.21
CA SER A 386 44.41 26.84 -21.19
C SER A 386 44.35 26.07 -22.51
N LYS A 387 43.43 26.47 -23.38
CA LYS A 387 43.28 25.98 -24.75
C LYS A 387 44.59 25.93 -25.54
N ASN A 388 45.52 26.84 -25.26
CA ASN A 388 46.79 26.94 -25.98
C ASN A 388 47.78 25.84 -25.58
N VAL A 389 47.61 25.23 -24.40
CA VAL A 389 48.58 24.29 -23.82
C VAL A 389 47.99 22.87 -23.70
N LEU A 390 46.67 22.75 -23.57
CA LEU A 390 45.98 21.47 -23.39
C LEU A 390 45.12 21.11 -24.60
N SER A 391 45.37 19.95 -25.20
CA SER A 391 44.46 19.37 -26.21
C SER A 391 43.39 18.50 -25.55
N LEU A 392 42.13 18.74 -25.91
CA LEU A 392 40.98 17.94 -25.48
C LEU A 392 40.66 16.79 -26.45
N GLU A 393 41.31 16.72 -27.61
CA GLU A 393 40.98 15.77 -28.68
C GLU A 393 41.09 14.32 -28.22
N LYS A 394 42.07 14.02 -27.37
CA LYS A 394 42.26 12.69 -26.77
C LYS A 394 40.99 12.18 -26.06
N LEU A 395 40.18 13.06 -25.48
CA LEU A 395 38.94 12.66 -24.81
C LEU A 395 37.88 12.16 -25.79
N ASN A 396 37.88 12.65 -27.03
CA ASN A 396 36.91 12.28 -28.05
C ASN A 396 37.13 10.84 -28.54
N ASP A 397 38.38 10.37 -28.50
CA ASP A 397 38.78 9.02 -28.90
C ASP A 397 38.62 7.98 -27.78
N LEU A 398 38.63 8.43 -26.51
CA LEU A 398 38.44 7.55 -25.37
C LEU A 398 37.00 7.03 -25.28
N LYS A 399 36.82 5.74 -25.52
CA LYS A 399 35.55 5.02 -25.34
C LYS A 399 35.68 3.96 -24.27
N ARG A 400 34.59 3.69 -23.56
CA ARG A 400 34.46 2.60 -22.57
C ARG A 400 35.55 2.63 -21.49
N VAL A 401 35.83 3.81 -20.93
CA VAL A 401 36.79 3.98 -19.84
C VAL A 401 36.21 3.40 -18.55
N LYS A 402 36.89 2.39 -18.00
CA LYS A 402 36.58 1.85 -16.67
C LYS A 402 37.18 2.75 -15.60
N ILE A 403 36.36 3.09 -14.60
CA ILE A 403 36.77 3.89 -13.45
C ILE A 403 36.36 3.19 -12.16
N ILE A 404 37.12 3.41 -11.10
CA ILE A 404 36.78 2.99 -9.75
C ILE A 404 36.42 4.25 -8.96
N GLN A 405 35.16 4.35 -8.55
CA GLN A 405 34.67 5.44 -7.70
C GLN A 405 34.44 4.94 -6.28
N LYS A 406 35.19 5.47 -5.32
CA LYS A 406 34.78 5.39 -3.91
C LYS A 406 33.52 6.23 -3.72
N THR A 407 32.78 5.95 -2.65
CA THR A 407 31.61 6.75 -2.30
C THR A 407 32.03 8.20 -2.06
N PRO A 408 31.47 9.19 -2.78
CA PRO A 408 31.93 10.59 -2.72
C PRO A 408 31.90 11.16 -1.32
N VAL A 409 32.87 12.01 -0.99
CA VAL A 409 32.98 12.62 0.36
C VAL A 409 31.67 13.28 0.77
N ARG A 410 31.08 14.08 -0.12
CA ARG A 410 29.84 14.84 0.13
C ARG A 410 28.58 14.00 0.40
N VAL A 411 28.62 12.68 0.19
CA VAL A 411 27.50 11.77 0.49
C VAL A 411 27.86 10.68 1.51
N LEU A 412 29.07 10.68 2.07
CA LEU A 412 29.52 9.67 3.04
C LEU A 412 28.66 9.66 4.31
N HIS A 413 28.09 10.81 4.71
CA HIS A 413 27.16 10.88 5.84
C HIS A 413 25.84 10.14 5.62
N ARG A 414 25.53 9.77 4.37
CA ARG A 414 24.27 9.09 4.00
C ARG A 414 24.48 7.70 3.41
N ARG A 415 25.69 7.37 2.95
CA ARG A 415 25.98 6.14 2.22
C ARG A 415 27.24 5.46 2.76
N PRO A 416 27.24 4.13 2.88
CA PRO A 416 28.41 3.40 3.32
C PRO A 416 29.56 3.58 2.33
N LEU A 417 30.78 3.66 2.87
CA LEU A 417 32.00 3.71 2.07
C LEU A 417 32.15 2.40 1.29
N SER A 418 32.06 2.49 -0.03
CA SER A 418 32.25 1.36 -0.93
C SER A 418 32.86 1.84 -2.26
N PRO A 419 33.95 1.21 -2.74
CA PRO A 419 34.46 1.39 -4.10
C PRO A 419 33.60 0.63 -5.10
N ARG A 420 33.29 1.25 -6.24
CA ARG A 420 32.47 0.65 -7.28
C ARG A 420 33.11 0.89 -8.65
N GLU A 421 33.22 -0.17 -9.45
CA GLU A 421 33.57 -0.02 -10.86
C GLU A 421 32.40 0.64 -11.62
N ARG A 422 32.71 1.62 -12.44
CA ARG A 422 31.78 2.32 -13.33
C ARG A 422 32.39 2.41 -14.72
N LEU A 423 31.52 2.57 -15.71
CA LEU A 423 31.92 2.65 -17.10
C LEU A 423 31.48 4.00 -17.69
N ILE A 424 32.45 4.76 -18.20
CA ILE A 424 32.21 5.90 -19.06
C ILE A 424 32.19 5.37 -20.49
N TYR A 425 31.02 5.36 -21.14
CA TYR A 425 30.89 4.77 -22.47
C TYR A 425 31.53 5.66 -23.53
N GLU A 426 31.32 6.97 -23.42
CA GLU A 426 31.77 7.95 -24.40
C GLU A 426 31.89 9.32 -23.73
N MET A 427 32.89 10.08 -24.16
CA MET A 427 33.06 11.50 -23.87
C MET A 427 33.23 12.27 -25.18
N ARG A 428 32.82 13.54 -25.16
CA ARG A 428 33.17 14.54 -26.17
C ARG A 428 33.46 15.85 -25.47
N ALA A 429 34.57 16.48 -25.80
CA ALA A 429 34.98 17.72 -25.17
C ALA A 429 35.30 18.79 -26.23
N ARG A 430 34.91 20.02 -25.95
CA ARG A 430 35.27 21.20 -26.75
C ARG A 430 35.51 22.39 -25.85
N TRP A 431 36.43 23.26 -26.25
CA TRP A 431 36.61 24.54 -25.60
C TRP A 431 35.33 25.39 -25.72
N VAL A 432 35.07 26.19 -24.69
CA VAL A 432 33.94 27.12 -24.67
C VAL A 432 34.25 28.30 -25.58
N GLU A 433 33.24 28.79 -26.31
CA GLU A 433 33.37 30.02 -27.07
C GLU A 433 33.13 31.24 -26.15
N PRO A 434 33.85 32.36 -26.32
CA PRO A 434 33.68 33.53 -25.44
C PRO A 434 32.24 34.05 -25.32
N GLN A 435 31.42 33.88 -26.36
CA GLN A 435 30.02 34.29 -26.36
C GLN A 435 29.13 33.43 -25.44
N GLU A 436 29.50 32.16 -25.20
CA GLU A 436 28.75 31.26 -24.33
C GLU A 436 28.90 31.63 -22.85
N LEU A 437 30.08 32.11 -22.43
CA LEU A 437 30.32 32.56 -21.05
C LEU A 437 29.61 33.87 -20.73
N LYS A 438 29.53 34.80 -21.70
CA LYS A 438 28.78 36.06 -21.55
C LYS A 438 27.30 35.82 -21.27
N LYS A 439 26.71 34.74 -21.79
CA LYS A 439 25.32 34.34 -21.52
C LYS A 439 25.11 33.74 -20.12
N LEU A 440 26.19 33.41 -19.41
CA LEU A 440 26.17 32.80 -18.08
C LEU A 440 26.54 33.79 -16.97
N ASP A 441 26.68 35.09 -17.28
CA ASP A 441 27.12 36.15 -16.36
C ASP A 441 28.43 35.83 -15.63
N ILE A 442 29.29 34.99 -16.22
CA ILE A 442 30.62 34.70 -15.68
C ILE A 442 31.57 35.78 -16.20
N ASN A 443 31.85 36.78 -15.35
CA ASN A 443 32.84 37.83 -15.61
C ASN A 443 34.26 37.27 -15.44
N THR A 444 34.68 36.45 -16.40
CA THR A 444 36.06 35.95 -16.51
C THR A 444 36.67 36.46 -17.80
N GLU A 445 37.87 37.05 -17.69
CA GLU A 445 38.62 37.58 -18.82
C GLU A 445 39.19 36.47 -19.71
N ASP A 446 39.25 35.21 -19.23
CA ASP A 446 39.86 34.12 -19.95
C ASP A 446 38.93 32.91 -20.17
N ALA A 447 38.17 32.98 -21.27
CA ALA A 447 37.36 31.87 -21.76
C ALA A 447 38.19 30.62 -22.13
N SER A 448 39.50 30.77 -22.32
CA SER A 448 40.38 29.68 -22.75
C SER A 448 40.65 28.64 -21.66
N MET A 449 40.18 28.88 -20.43
CA MET A 449 40.23 27.93 -19.31
C MET A 449 38.98 27.04 -19.20
N PHE A 450 37.92 27.34 -19.96
CA PHE A 450 36.64 26.65 -19.85
C PHE A 450 36.39 25.71 -21.03
N PHE A 451 35.85 24.53 -20.74
CA PHE A 451 35.45 23.59 -21.78
C PHE A 451 34.12 22.91 -21.42
N VAL A 452 33.39 22.50 -22.45
CA VAL A 452 32.17 21.70 -22.34
C VAL A 452 32.54 20.23 -22.48
N LEU A 453 32.06 19.41 -21.56
CA LEU A 453 32.19 17.95 -21.60
C LEU A 453 30.80 17.32 -21.72
N ASP A 454 30.53 16.69 -22.86
CA ASP A 454 29.40 15.78 -23.04
C ASP A 454 29.83 14.36 -22.69
N ILE A 455 29.08 13.69 -21.81
CA ILE A 455 29.47 12.38 -21.29
C ILE A 455 28.29 11.41 -21.18
N LYS A 456 28.52 10.17 -21.64
CA LYS A 456 27.58 9.05 -21.53
C LYS A 456 28.11 8.05 -20.51
N THR A 457 27.38 7.82 -19.43
CA THR A 457 27.85 6.97 -18.32
C THR A 457 26.93 5.79 -18.04
N GLN A 458 27.49 4.80 -17.35
CA GLN A 458 26.72 3.79 -16.62
C GLN A 458 25.84 4.47 -15.56
N ALA A 459 24.71 3.85 -15.24
CA ALA A 459 23.86 4.26 -14.14
C ALA A 459 24.65 4.32 -12.81
N GLY A 460 24.31 5.30 -11.96
CA GLY A 460 24.96 5.48 -10.66
C GLY A 460 26.43 5.92 -10.72
N THR A 461 26.88 6.47 -11.84
CA THR A 461 28.18 7.14 -11.97
C THR A 461 28.07 8.56 -11.41
N TYR A 462 29.00 8.95 -10.55
CA TYR A 462 29.05 10.29 -9.98
C TYR A 462 29.92 11.19 -10.89
N VAL A 463 29.26 12.01 -11.72
CA VAL A 463 29.93 12.78 -12.78
C VAL A 463 30.83 13.88 -12.22
N LYS A 464 30.40 14.60 -11.16
CA LYS A 464 31.22 15.64 -10.52
C LYS A 464 32.56 15.04 -10.09
N GLU A 465 32.51 13.93 -9.37
CA GLU A 465 33.69 13.25 -8.83
C GLU A 465 34.54 12.56 -9.90
N PHE A 466 33.97 12.20 -11.05
CA PHE A 466 34.76 11.81 -12.22
C PHE A 466 35.53 13.00 -12.80
N VAL A 467 34.95 14.20 -12.82
CA VAL A 467 35.62 15.42 -13.31
C VAL A 467 36.75 15.84 -12.37
N HIS A 468 36.46 16.14 -11.10
CA HIS A 468 37.44 16.72 -10.17
C HIS A 468 38.24 15.69 -9.36
N GLY A 469 37.99 14.39 -9.56
CA GLY A 469 38.72 13.29 -8.94
C GLY A 469 38.46 13.01 -7.45
N ASP A 470 37.67 13.86 -6.78
CA ASP A 470 37.33 13.74 -5.35
C ASP A 470 38.57 13.47 -4.48
N PHE A 471 39.63 14.28 -4.64
CA PHE A 471 40.91 14.11 -3.94
C PHE A 471 41.54 12.71 -4.15
N GLY A 472 41.47 12.19 -5.38
CA GLY A 472 42.03 10.89 -5.77
C GLY A 472 41.15 9.69 -5.37
N ARG A 473 39.90 9.91 -4.97
CA ARG A 473 38.94 8.86 -4.62
C ARG A 473 38.20 8.26 -5.82
N THR A 474 38.24 8.94 -6.96
CA THR A 474 37.85 8.40 -8.27
C THR A 474 39.08 8.24 -9.14
N LYS A 475 39.33 7.02 -9.67
CA LYS A 475 40.49 6.75 -10.54
C LYS A 475 40.16 5.79 -11.71
N PRO A 476 40.63 6.07 -12.94
CA PRO A 476 41.09 7.39 -13.37
C PRO A 476 39.92 8.40 -13.34
N SER A 477 40.24 9.64 -12.99
CA SER A 477 39.40 10.82 -13.12
C SER A 477 39.80 11.63 -14.36
N LEU A 478 39.04 12.67 -14.70
CA LEU A 478 39.40 13.56 -15.78
C LEU A 478 40.71 14.31 -15.50
N CYS A 479 40.97 14.64 -14.23
CA CYS A 479 42.26 15.18 -13.79
C CYS A 479 43.42 14.23 -14.09
N ASP A 480 43.24 12.92 -13.82
CA ASP A 480 44.26 11.90 -14.13
C ASP A 480 44.47 11.74 -15.65
N ILE A 481 43.39 11.81 -16.43
CA ILE A 481 43.42 11.60 -17.89
C ILE A 481 44.12 12.77 -18.60
N LEU A 482 43.85 14.00 -18.18
CA LEU A 482 44.41 15.21 -18.80
C LEU A 482 45.68 15.71 -18.11
N ASN A 483 46.05 15.13 -16.96
CA ASN A 483 47.17 15.55 -16.12
C ASN A 483 47.10 17.04 -15.73
N VAL A 484 45.89 17.52 -15.42
CA VAL A 484 45.58 18.91 -15.08
C VAL A 484 44.52 18.93 -13.98
N GLU A 485 44.56 19.93 -13.09
CA GLU A 485 43.49 20.15 -12.12
C GLU A 485 42.24 20.73 -12.82
N ILE A 486 41.15 19.96 -12.77
CA ILE A 486 39.89 20.30 -13.41
C ILE A 486 38.79 20.33 -12.35
N ASP A 487 37.94 21.34 -12.41
CA ASP A 487 36.75 21.45 -11.57
C ASP A 487 35.49 21.57 -12.42
N ILE A 488 34.34 21.35 -11.81
CA ILE A 488 33.03 21.40 -12.46
C ILE A 488 32.25 22.64 -12.00
N VAL A 489 31.88 23.49 -12.95
CA VAL A 489 31.14 24.74 -12.70
C VAL A 489 29.65 24.47 -12.73
N ALA A 490 29.19 23.70 -13.70
CA ALA A 490 27.78 23.41 -13.90
C ALA A 490 27.57 22.04 -14.53
N LEU A 491 26.45 21.40 -14.23
CA LEU A 491 26.11 20.09 -14.75
C LEU A 491 24.64 20.03 -15.13
N ASP A 492 24.36 19.46 -16.29
CA ASP A 492 23.03 19.16 -16.79
C ASP A 492 22.91 17.67 -17.10
N VAL A 493 21.78 17.08 -16.72
CA VAL A 493 21.34 15.79 -17.27
C VAL A 493 20.68 16.09 -18.62
N THR A 494 21.25 15.54 -19.68
CA THR A 494 20.80 15.80 -21.07
C THR A 494 20.01 14.63 -21.65
N GLY A 495 20.02 13.47 -20.99
CA GLY A 495 19.24 12.34 -21.46
C GLY A 495 19.27 11.15 -20.53
N ILE A 496 18.18 10.39 -20.57
CA ILE A 496 18.03 9.13 -19.86
C ILE A 496 17.59 8.10 -20.88
N ASN A 497 18.41 7.08 -21.12
CA ASN A 497 18.17 6.06 -22.15
C ASN A 497 17.09 5.05 -21.74
N LEU A 498 15.89 5.56 -21.45
CA LEU A 498 14.71 4.81 -21.05
C LEU A 498 13.53 5.30 -21.88
N ASN A 499 13.08 4.47 -22.82
CA ASN A 499 11.82 4.68 -23.53
C ASN A 499 10.66 4.42 -22.56
N TRP A 500 10.00 5.46 -22.06
CA TRP A 500 8.99 5.46 -20.97
C TRP A 500 8.38 6.88 -20.83
N PRO A 501 7.10 7.07 -20.46
CA PRO A 501 6.10 6.04 -20.17
C PRO A 501 5.54 5.35 -21.42
#